data_AF-A0A496PFX8-F1
#
_entry.id   AF-A0A496PFX8-F1
#
_cell.length_a   1.000
_cell.length_b   1.000
_cell.length_c   1.000
_cell.angle_alpha   90.00
_cell.angle_beta   90.00
_cell.angle_gamma   90.00
#
_symmetry.space_group_name_H-M   'P 1'
#
loop_
_entity.id
_entity.type
_entity.pdbx_description
1 polymer ?
#
loop_
_entity_poly.entity_id
_entity_poly.type
_entity_poly.pdbx_seq_one_letter_code
_entity_poly.pdbx_strand_id
1 'polypeptide(L)'
;MITRLGRSAPRILDVDRIEDFERRAAGAKAMRGWHLYGLDLSGQEATLARLDPAGAVLVDCLLSAAAAADLRARGAYVVHDGVGSAPVLADRSRLYTPQELYAGLGEGPYEDVPDARIYAWARQHLGVSGEAVTDVELSQDAARLAALHDHAIATALHAAVSSGPLAHFPLVGVMGGHGSQRGSAGYVEAAHLGAALVRSGARVATGGGPGAMEAANLGGYLAGVPGMDEAQMNAEIAQLAAVPGPVPDPGAWARGAFEVLARHPGGAEGLGIPTWFYGHEPPNVFATHLAKYFSNAQRESVLLVVTGGGTVVMPGAAGTVQEIFQEACEGYYGAPEKVAPMVLWGTEYWTKKLPAWPLLLALSKGSPLEGKVHLVDSVPQALAALGLTDPQGVNA
;
A
#
# COMPACT_ATOMS: atom_id res chain seq x y z
N MET A 1 24.78 24.39 24.77
CA MET A 1 24.64 24.92 23.41
C MET A 1 23.82 26.21 23.50
N ILE A 2 24.52 27.34 23.32
CA ILE A 2 24.10 28.75 23.17
C ILE A 2 22.90 29.27 24.00
N THR A 3 23.28 30.10 24.96
CA THR A 3 22.55 30.90 25.96
C THR A 3 21.66 32.03 25.42
N ARG A 4 20.65 32.37 26.26
CA ARG A 4 20.09 33.72 26.50
C ARG A 4 20.82 34.86 25.76
N LEU A 5 20.22 35.34 24.67
CA LEU A 5 20.45 36.67 24.11
C LEU A 5 19.08 37.34 23.94
N GLY A 6 18.88 38.48 24.62
CA GLY A 6 17.69 39.31 24.48
C GLY A 6 17.61 39.92 23.09
N ARG A 7 16.41 39.84 22.50
CA ARG A 7 15.96 40.43 21.22
C ARG A 7 16.63 39.91 19.94
N SER A 8 16.00 38.91 19.35
CA SER A 8 15.58 38.86 17.92
C SER A 8 15.30 37.40 17.50
N ALA A 9 14.31 36.75 18.14
CA ALA A 9 13.56 35.71 17.44
C ALA A 9 12.86 36.39 16.25
N PRO A 10 12.63 35.71 15.10
CA PRO A 10 12.00 36.38 13.96
C PRO A 10 10.69 37.03 14.44
N ARG A 11 10.39 38.25 13.96
CA ARG A 11 9.19 39.03 14.35
C ARG A 11 7.89 38.42 13.79
N ILE A 12 7.80 37.09 13.83
CA ILE A 12 6.71 36.25 13.38
C ILE A 12 5.79 36.00 14.57
N LEU A 13 4.50 36.00 14.30
CA LEU A 13 3.44 35.82 15.28
C LEU A 13 2.71 34.51 14.98
N ASP A 14 3.02 33.47 15.73
CA ASP A 14 2.32 32.19 15.65
C ASP A 14 0.99 32.25 16.41
N VAL A 15 -0.08 31.74 15.80
CA VAL A 15 -1.43 31.70 16.35
C VAL A 15 -2.06 30.33 16.06
N ASP A 16 -2.40 29.61 17.12
CA ASP A 16 -2.91 28.23 17.08
C ASP A 16 -4.25 28.07 17.83
N ARG A 17 -4.83 29.18 18.34
CA ARG A 17 -6.17 29.23 18.95
C ARG A 17 -7.05 30.32 18.34
N ILE A 18 -8.34 30.03 18.20
CA ILE A 18 -9.29 30.95 17.57
C ILE A 18 -9.50 32.22 18.39
N GLU A 19 -9.54 32.12 19.73
CA GLU A 19 -9.72 33.27 20.63
C GLU A 19 -8.51 34.23 20.57
N ASP A 20 -7.33 33.69 20.28
CA ASP A 20 -6.11 34.47 20.08
C ASP A 20 -6.13 35.21 18.74
N PHE A 21 -6.60 34.55 17.68
CA PHE A 21 -6.85 35.19 16.40
C PHE A 21 -7.86 36.33 16.55
N GLU A 22 -9.04 36.07 17.12
CA GLU A 22 -10.12 37.06 17.24
C GLU A 22 -9.68 38.29 18.04
N ARG A 23 -9.06 38.08 19.21
CA ARG A 23 -8.57 39.16 20.07
C ARG A 23 -7.57 40.07 19.35
N ARG A 24 -6.68 39.48 18.54
CA ARG A 24 -5.66 40.22 17.79
C ARG A 24 -6.27 40.89 16.57
N ALA A 25 -7.15 40.19 15.87
CA ALA A 25 -7.83 40.66 14.67
C ALA A 25 -8.71 41.88 14.97
N ALA A 26 -9.32 41.96 16.16
CA ALA A 26 -10.17 43.08 16.59
C ALA A 26 -9.48 44.45 16.48
N GLY A 27 -8.17 44.52 16.76
CA GLY A 27 -7.38 45.76 16.68
C GLY A 27 -6.43 45.86 15.48
N ALA A 28 -6.26 44.78 14.71
CA ALA A 28 -5.31 44.73 13.62
C ALA A 28 -5.89 45.29 12.30
N LYS A 29 -4.99 45.80 11.46
CA LYS A 29 -5.29 46.18 10.06
C LYS A 29 -4.61 45.26 9.03
N ALA A 30 -3.56 44.54 9.44
CA ALA A 30 -2.76 43.66 8.59
C ALA A 30 -2.29 42.44 9.37
N MET A 31 -2.03 41.35 8.64
CA MET A 31 -1.56 40.06 9.14
C MET A 31 -0.13 39.72 8.69
N ARG A 32 0.65 40.73 8.27
CA ARG A 32 2.04 40.51 7.85
C ARG A 32 2.87 39.88 8.97
N GLY A 33 3.47 38.73 8.68
CA GLY A 33 4.24 37.95 9.65
C GLY A 33 3.39 37.17 10.65
N TRP A 34 2.07 37.04 10.41
CA TRP A 34 1.21 36.13 11.17
C TRP A 34 1.27 34.75 10.57
N HIS A 35 1.46 33.74 11.41
CA HIS A 35 1.40 32.34 11.04
C HIS A 35 0.23 31.71 11.80
N LEU A 36 -0.83 31.37 11.07
CA LEU A 36 -2.04 30.75 11.61
C LEU A 36 -1.98 29.25 11.36
N TYR A 37 -2.24 28.45 12.39
CA TYR A 37 -2.14 26.99 12.33
C TYR A 37 -3.45 26.34 12.78
N GLY A 38 -4.03 25.48 11.94
CA GLY A 38 -5.13 24.60 12.32
C GLY A 38 -6.40 25.29 12.81
N LEU A 39 -6.59 26.58 12.50
CA LEU A 39 -7.70 27.37 13.04
C LEU A 39 -8.99 27.10 12.26
N ASP A 40 -10.11 26.93 12.97
CA ASP A 40 -11.41 27.06 12.35
C ASP A 40 -11.76 28.55 12.15
N LEU A 41 -11.61 29.03 10.91
CA LEU A 41 -11.92 30.41 10.53
C LEU A 41 -13.29 30.53 9.83
N SER A 42 -14.11 29.48 9.91
CA SER A 42 -15.50 29.52 9.42
C SER A 42 -16.28 30.58 10.20
N GLY A 43 -16.93 31.51 9.49
CA GLY A 43 -17.62 32.63 10.13
C GLY A 43 -16.75 33.86 10.40
N GLN A 44 -15.45 33.81 10.11
CA GLN A 44 -14.51 34.95 10.22
C GLN A 44 -14.31 35.69 8.89
N GLU A 45 -15.16 35.47 7.88
CA GLU A 45 -14.98 36.00 6.52
C GLU A 45 -14.95 37.52 6.51
N ALA A 46 -15.84 38.17 7.28
CA ALA A 46 -15.86 39.63 7.41
C ALA A 46 -14.57 40.17 8.05
N THR A 47 -14.02 39.44 9.03
CA THR A 47 -12.76 39.77 9.69
C THR A 47 -11.59 39.64 8.71
N LEU A 48 -11.51 38.52 7.99
CA LEU A 48 -10.46 38.24 7.01
C LEU A 48 -10.50 39.18 5.80
N ALA A 49 -11.70 39.57 5.34
CA ALA A 49 -11.89 40.53 4.26
C ALA A 49 -11.38 41.94 4.64
N ARG A 50 -11.50 42.31 5.91
CA ARG A 50 -11.05 43.62 6.43
C ARG A 50 -9.52 43.70 6.61
N LEU A 51 -8.86 42.58 6.92
CA LEU A 51 -7.42 42.55 7.20
C LEU A 51 -6.61 42.46 5.90
N ASP A 52 -5.50 43.20 5.80
CA ASP A 52 -4.50 43.01 4.75
C ASP A 52 -3.68 41.72 5.03
N PRO A 53 -3.77 40.67 4.20
CA PRO A 53 -3.22 39.36 4.50
C PRO A 53 -1.82 39.19 3.86
N ALA A 54 -1.28 40.24 3.22
CA ALA A 54 -0.01 40.16 2.51
C ALA A 54 1.16 39.75 3.43
N GLY A 55 1.77 38.60 3.14
CA GLY A 55 2.83 38.02 3.93
C GLY A 55 2.37 37.34 5.23
N ALA A 56 1.09 37.02 5.35
CA ALA A 56 0.58 36.04 6.32
C ALA A 56 0.80 34.62 5.78
N VAL A 57 0.98 33.66 6.69
CA VAL A 57 0.99 32.22 6.41
C VAL A 57 -0.18 31.60 7.15
N LEU A 58 -1.01 30.86 6.44
CA LEU A 58 -2.11 30.09 7.02
C LEU A 58 -1.86 28.64 6.65
N VAL A 59 -1.71 27.78 7.66
CA VAL A 59 -1.48 26.35 7.52
C VAL A 59 -2.69 25.65 8.15
N ASP A 60 -3.36 24.79 7.40
CA ASP A 60 -4.45 23.90 7.85
C ASP A 60 -5.63 24.61 8.49
N CYS A 61 -5.84 25.89 8.15
CA CYS A 61 -6.98 26.64 8.64
C CYS A 61 -8.25 26.27 7.83
N LEU A 62 -9.36 26.01 8.52
CA LEU A 62 -10.66 25.78 7.89
C LEU A 62 -11.21 27.10 7.35
N LEU A 63 -11.37 27.18 6.03
CA LEU A 63 -11.80 28.37 5.29
C LEU A 63 -12.75 27.93 4.17
N SER A 64 -13.66 28.81 3.76
CA SER A 64 -14.37 28.61 2.49
C SER A 64 -13.40 28.76 1.31
N ALA A 65 -13.66 28.05 0.20
CA ALA A 65 -12.83 28.14 -1.01
C ALA A 65 -12.70 29.59 -1.51
N ALA A 66 -13.79 30.36 -1.45
CA ALA A 66 -13.80 31.78 -1.80
C ALA A 66 -12.89 32.62 -0.90
N ALA A 67 -12.89 32.38 0.42
CA ALA A 67 -12.03 33.10 1.35
C ALA A 67 -10.55 32.74 1.16
N ALA A 68 -10.24 31.45 0.93
CA ALA A 68 -8.88 31.01 0.65
C ALA A 68 -8.33 31.63 -0.66
N ALA A 69 -9.14 31.64 -1.73
CA ALA A 69 -8.79 32.27 -3.00
C ALA A 69 -8.54 33.78 -2.87
N ASP A 70 -9.43 34.50 -2.15
CA ASP A 70 -9.26 35.93 -1.87
C ASP A 70 -7.98 36.23 -1.07
N LEU A 71 -7.70 35.47 -0.01
CA LEU A 71 -6.50 35.63 0.79
C LEU A 71 -5.21 35.42 -0.04
N ARG A 72 -5.19 34.39 -0.89
CA ARG A 72 -4.07 34.15 -1.83
C ARG A 72 -3.90 35.30 -2.81
N ALA A 73 -5.00 35.76 -3.43
CA ALA A 73 -4.98 36.87 -4.37
C ALA A 73 -4.44 38.17 -3.74
N ARG A 74 -4.68 38.36 -2.44
CA ARG A 74 -4.20 39.51 -1.65
C ARG A 74 -2.83 39.28 -0.99
N GLY A 75 -2.12 38.20 -1.33
CA GLY A 75 -0.71 38.00 -0.99
C GLY A 75 -0.44 37.17 0.27
N ALA A 76 -1.41 36.41 0.76
CA ALA A 76 -1.22 35.42 1.82
C ALA A 76 -0.71 34.09 1.25
N TYR A 77 0.11 33.39 2.03
CA TYR A 77 0.45 31.99 1.79
C TYR A 77 -0.57 31.11 2.51
N VAL A 78 -1.61 30.68 1.80
CA VAL A 78 -2.59 29.72 2.34
C VAL A 78 -2.20 28.31 1.90
N VAL A 79 -1.61 27.57 2.83
CA VAL A 79 -1.30 26.15 2.73
C VAL A 79 -2.44 25.40 3.42
N HIS A 80 -3.16 24.58 2.65
CA HIS A 80 -4.03 23.58 3.24
C HIS A 80 -3.31 22.25 3.15
N ASP A 81 -3.10 21.54 4.26
CA ASP A 81 -3.22 20.10 4.23
C ASP A 81 -4.67 19.83 3.89
N GLY A 82 -4.85 19.47 2.63
CA GLY A 82 -6.15 19.25 2.05
C GLY A 82 -7.04 18.44 3.00
N VAL A 83 -8.23 18.98 3.18
CA VAL A 83 -9.46 18.23 3.41
C VAL A 83 -9.80 17.92 4.88
N GLY A 84 -10.52 18.85 5.53
CA GLY A 84 -11.36 18.54 6.70
C GLY A 84 -12.50 17.53 6.46
N SER A 85 -12.51 16.87 5.30
CA SER A 85 -13.49 15.85 4.86
C SER A 85 -12.87 14.64 4.13
N ALA A 86 -11.54 14.53 4.00
CA ALA A 86 -10.95 13.36 3.34
C ALA A 86 -11.05 12.16 4.29
N PRO A 87 -11.51 11.01 3.82
CA PRO A 87 -11.61 9.81 4.65
C PRO A 87 -10.25 9.12 4.87
N VAL A 88 -9.13 9.81 4.61
CA VAL A 88 -7.77 9.25 4.73
C VAL A 88 -6.94 10.06 5.72
N LEU A 89 -6.23 9.36 6.61
CA LEU A 89 -5.20 9.95 7.45
C LEU A 89 -3.89 9.94 6.67
N ALA A 90 -3.37 11.10 6.27
CA ALA A 90 -2.14 11.18 5.47
C ALA A 90 -0.87 10.95 6.30
N ASP A 91 -0.76 11.54 7.50
CA ASP A 91 0.41 11.36 8.35
C ASP A 91 0.28 10.09 9.21
N ARG A 92 0.78 8.96 8.67
CA ARG A 92 0.73 7.65 9.32
C ARG A 92 2.12 7.17 9.70
N SER A 93 2.27 6.75 10.95
CA SER A 93 3.50 6.11 11.45
C SER A 93 3.52 4.59 11.30
N ARG A 94 2.43 3.98 10.84
CA ARG A 94 2.28 2.52 10.69
C ARG A 94 1.51 2.14 9.42
N LEU A 95 1.79 0.94 8.93
CA LEU A 95 1.03 0.30 7.86
C LEU A 95 -0.43 0.05 8.30
N TYR A 96 -1.32 -0.07 7.32
CA TYR A 96 -2.71 -0.44 7.58
C TYR A 96 -2.81 -1.89 8.05
N THR A 97 -3.83 -2.18 8.84
CA THR A 97 -4.29 -3.56 9.07
C THR A 97 -5.56 -3.83 8.26
N PRO A 98 -5.86 -5.09 7.93
CA PRO A 98 -7.16 -5.44 7.34
C PRO A 98 -8.34 -4.95 8.19
N GLN A 99 -8.26 -5.04 9.51
CA GLN A 99 -9.33 -4.61 10.42
C GLN A 99 -9.60 -3.11 10.33
N GLU A 100 -8.57 -2.31 10.08
CA GLU A 100 -8.72 -0.87 9.89
C GLU A 100 -9.41 -0.53 8.56
N LEU A 101 -8.96 -1.14 7.45
CA LEU A 101 -9.52 -0.84 6.13
C LEU A 101 -10.96 -1.34 5.96
N TYR A 102 -11.33 -2.41 6.68
CA TYR A 102 -12.66 -3.03 6.63
C TYR A 102 -13.51 -2.74 7.87
N ALA A 103 -13.17 -1.72 8.67
CA ALA A 103 -13.94 -1.36 9.85
C ALA A 103 -15.42 -1.11 9.48
N GLY A 104 -16.34 -1.76 10.19
CA GLY A 104 -17.79 -1.67 9.93
C GLY A 104 -18.39 -2.73 8.99
N LEU A 105 -17.58 -3.59 8.35
CA LEU A 105 -18.06 -4.59 7.38
C LEU A 105 -19.12 -5.56 7.93
N GLY A 106 -19.11 -5.83 9.25
CA GLY A 106 -20.10 -6.71 9.90
C GLY A 106 -21.45 -6.03 10.15
N GLU A 107 -21.53 -4.71 10.08
CA GLU A 107 -22.70 -3.91 10.43
C GLU A 107 -23.39 -3.29 9.21
N GLY A 108 -22.70 -3.25 8.06
CA GLY A 108 -23.17 -2.56 6.87
C GLY A 108 -22.61 -3.11 5.55
N PRO A 109 -22.94 -2.46 4.43
CA PRO A 109 -22.42 -2.79 3.11
C PRO A 109 -20.91 -2.46 2.99
N TYR A 110 -20.25 -3.02 1.98
CA TYR A 110 -18.81 -2.82 1.76
C TYR A 110 -18.48 -1.34 1.48
N GLU A 111 -19.39 -0.63 0.83
CA GLU A 111 -19.28 0.76 0.42
C GLU A 111 -19.06 1.72 1.61
N ASP A 112 -19.47 1.32 2.81
CA ASP A 112 -19.35 2.12 4.02
C ASP A 112 -18.00 1.96 4.74
N VAL A 113 -17.21 0.93 4.38
CA VAL A 113 -15.92 0.69 5.03
C VAL A 113 -14.88 1.73 4.60
N PRO A 114 -13.85 2.01 5.43
CA PRO A 114 -12.81 2.99 5.10
C PRO A 114 -12.17 2.79 3.73
N ASP A 115 -11.89 1.55 3.33
CA ASP A 115 -11.26 1.26 2.03
C ASP A 115 -12.07 1.78 0.85
N ALA A 116 -13.38 1.48 0.83
CA ALA A 116 -14.29 1.86 -0.23
C ALA A 116 -14.53 3.38 -0.24
N ARG A 117 -14.63 4.00 0.93
CA ARG A 117 -14.79 5.46 1.07
C ARG A 117 -13.56 6.22 0.57
N ILE A 118 -12.36 5.75 0.88
CA ILE A 118 -11.11 6.33 0.36
C ILE A 118 -11.03 6.17 -1.15
N TYR A 119 -11.40 5.01 -1.70
CA TYR A 119 -11.44 4.82 -3.14
C TYR A 119 -12.42 5.78 -3.84
N ALA A 120 -13.64 5.89 -3.32
CA ALA A 120 -14.66 6.80 -3.86
C ALA A 120 -14.18 8.26 -3.82
N TRP A 121 -13.57 8.68 -2.71
CA TRP A 121 -12.93 10.00 -2.60
C TRP A 121 -11.81 10.18 -3.62
N ALA A 122 -10.93 9.19 -3.78
CA ALA A 122 -9.81 9.24 -4.72
C ALA A 122 -10.28 9.39 -6.17
N ARG A 123 -11.30 8.64 -6.59
CA ARG A 123 -11.90 8.79 -7.93
C ARG A 123 -12.40 10.21 -8.19
N GLN A 124 -13.16 10.75 -7.24
CA GLN A 124 -13.77 12.07 -7.38
C GLN A 124 -12.73 13.20 -7.43
N HIS A 125 -11.62 13.09 -6.70
CA HIS A 125 -10.71 14.22 -6.48
C HIS A 125 -9.35 14.07 -7.16
N LEU A 126 -8.89 12.86 -7.47
CA LEU A 126 -7.59 12.60 -8.09
C LEU A 126 -7.70 12.16 -9.56
N GLY A 127 -8.92 11.99 -10.09
CA GLY A 127 -9.13 11.50 -11.46
C GLY A 127 -8.57 10.08 -11.66
N VAL A 128 -8.50 9.29 -10.58
CA VAL A 128 -8.11 7.88 -10.66
C VAL A 128 -8.99 7.20 -11.70
N SER A 129 -8.39 6.41 -12.60
CA SER A 129 -9.05 5.72 -13.72
C SER A 129 -9.51 6.59 -14.92
N GLY A 130 -9.00 7.82 -15.06
CA GLY A 130 -9.15 8.63 -16.29
C GLY A 130 -10.42 9.49 -16.35
N GLU A 131 -11.07 9.70 -15.20
CA GLU A 131 -12.23 10.57 -15.08
C GLU A 131 -11.81 12.05 -15.10
N ALA A 132 -12.61 12.90 -15.78
CA ALA A 132 -12.32 14.32 -15.87
C ALA A 132 -12.51 14.99 -14.52
N VAL A 133 -11.43 15.58 -13.99
CA VAL A 133 -11.48 16.41 -12.78
C VAL A 133 -12.24 17.70 -13.10
N THR A 134 -13.35 17.94 -12.42
CA THR A 134 -14.21 19.11 -12.65
C THR A 134 -13.79 20.34 -11.85
N ASP A 135 -13.02 20.16 -10.76
CA ASP A 135 -12.49 21.22 -9.89
C ASP A 135 -10.99 21.07 -9.70
N VAL A 136 -10.21 21.98 -10.30
CA VAL A 136 -8.75 21.93 -10.34
C VAL A 136 -8.13 22.21 -8.96
N GLU A 137 -8.72 23.08 -8.14
CA GLU A 137 -8.15 23.44 -6.84
C GLU A 137 -8.34 22.31 -5.81
N LEU A 138 -9.56 21.74 -5.74
CA LEU A 138 -9.83 20.57 -4.90
C LEU A 138 -8.96 19.38 -5.27
N SER A 139 -8.63 19.22 -6.55
CA SER A 139 -7.75 18.15 -7.03
C SER A 139 -6.29 18.34 -6.64
N GLN A 140 -5.80 19.59 -6.59
CA GLN A 140 -4.44 19.86 -6.13
C GLN A 140 -4.28 19.53 -4.64
N ASP A 141 -5.26 19.89 -3.81
CA ASP A 141 -5.22 19.59 -2.37
C ASP A 141 -5.33 18.08 -2.11
N ALA A 142 -6.20 17.37 -2.84
CA ALA A 142 -6.26 15.93 -2.80
C ALA A 142 -4.93 15.28 -3.24
N ALA A 143 -4.29 15.79 -4.29
CA ALA A 143 -3.02 15.26 -4.79
C ALA A 143 -1.88 15.47 -3.78
N ARG A 144 -1.86 16.62 -3.08
CA ARG A 144 -0.92 16.87 -1.97
C ARG A 144 -1.15 15.86 -0.83
N LEU A 145 -2.40 15.66 -0.42
CA LEU A 145 -2.76 14.70 0.62
C LEU A 145 -2.34 13.27 0.25
N ALA A 146 -2.62 12.85 -0.99
CA ALA A 146 -2.23 11.54 -1.50
C ALA A 146 -0.71 11.35 -1.54
N ALA A 147 0.04 12.39 -1.93
CA ALA A 147 1.50 12.36 -1.93
C ALA A 147 2.09 12.28 -0.52
N LEU A 148 1.54 13.05 0.44
CA LEU A 148 1.94 12.98 1.86
C LEU A 148 1.64 11.59 2.44
N HIS A 149 0.45 11.06 2.15
CA HIS A 149 0.06 9.71 2.52
C HIS A 149 1.02 8.65 1.98
N ASP A 150 1.29 8.66 0.68
CA ASP A 150 2.16 7.67 0.04
C ASP A 150 3.60 7.75 0.59
N HIS A 151 4.08 8.97 0.89
CA HIS A 151 5.36 9.15 1.59
C HIS A 151 5.36 8.57 3.00
N ALA A 152 4.29 8.78 3.78
CA ALA A 152 4.15 8.23 5.12
C ALA A 152 4.10 6.68 5.08
N ILE A 153 3.36 6.10 4.13
CA ILE A 153 3.32 4.65 3.91
C ILE A 153 4.68 4.11 3.50
N ALA A 154 5.41 4.77 2.61
CA ALA A 154 6.78 4.36 2.24
C ALA A 154 7.73 4.36 3.44
N THR A 155 7.64 5.38 4.31
CA THR A 155 8.43 5.46 5.53
C THR A 155 8.06 4.36 6.52
N ALA A 156 6.76 4.13 6.74
CA ALA A 156 6.25 3.07 7.61
C ALA A 156 6.62 1.67 7.10
N LEU A 157 6.58 1.45 5.78
CA LEU A 157 6.99 0.20 5.15
C LEU A 157 8.49 -0.03 5.37
N HIS A 158 9.31 0.98 5.10
CA HIS A 158 10.76 0.88 5.33
C HIS A 158 11.07 0.52 6.79
N ALA A 159 10.40 1.16 7.76
CA ALA A 159 10.54 0.82 9.17
C ALA A 159 10.10 -0.63 9.44
N ALA A 160 8.95 -1.06 8.92
CA ALA A 160 8.42 -2.40 9.11
C ALA A 160 9.38 -3.50 8.62
N VAL A 161 10.06 -3.29 7.49
CA VAL A 161 10.98 -4.28 6.88
C VAL A 161 12.43 -4.15 7.36
N SER A 162 12.84 -3.01 7.90
CA SER A 162 14.26 -2.79 8.29
C SER A 162 14.51 -2.96 9.78
N SER A 163 13.53 -2.63 10.62
CA SER A 163 13.67 -2.69 12.08
C SER A 163 12.40 -3.11 12.82
N GLY A 164 11.31 -3.33 12.09
CA GLY A 164 10.00 -3.67 12.63
C GLY A 164 9.65 -5.15 12.51
N PRO A 165 8.35 -5.48 12.48
CA PRO A 165 7.87 -6.87 12.56
C PRO A 165 8.42 -7.79 11.46
N LEU A 166 8.67 -7.25 10.26
CA LEU A 166 9.11 -8.04 9.12
C LEU A 166 10.64 -8.11 8.97
N ALA A 167 11.40 -7.41 9.81
CA ALA A 167 12.85 -7.25 9.65
C ALA A 167 13.67 -8.53 9.88
N HIS A 168 13.09 -9.52 10.55
CA HIS A 168 13.77 -10.75 10.93
C HIS A 168 13.59 -11.89 9.91
N PHE A 169 12.88 -11.63 8.81
CA PHE A 169 12.53 -12.66 7.84
C PHE A 169 12.95 -12.25 6.42
N PRO A 170 13.44 -13.19 5.59
CA PRO A 170 13.51 -12.96 4.16
C PRO A 170 12.07 -12.80 3.63
N LEU A 171 11.81 -11.67 2.99
CA LEU A 171 10.54 -11.44 2.29
C LEU A 171 10.62 -12.05 0.90
N VAL A 172 9.72 -12.98 0.61
CA VAL A 172 9.58 -13.58 -0.72
C VAL A 172 8.34 -13.02 -1.38
N GLY A 173 8.54 -12.41 -2.54
CA GLY A 173 7.47 -11.88 -3.37
C GLY A 173 6.70 -13.02 -4.03
N VAL A 174 5.38 -13.03 -3.92
CA VAL A 174 4.53 -13.89 -4.76
C VAL A 174 3.68 -13.02 -5.66
N MET A 175 4.02 -13.05 -6.94
CA MET A 175 3.35 -12.30 -8.00
C MET A 175 2.45 -13.21 -8.81
N GLY A 176 1.38 -12.65 -9.35
CA GLY A 176 0.44 -13.39 -10.16
C GLY A 176 -0.84 -12.59 -10.41
N GLY A 177 -1.52 -12.92 -11.50
CA GLY A 177 -2.73 -12.19 -11.86
C GLY A 177 -3.90 -12.47 -10.92
N HIS A 178 -4.86 -11.53 -10.87
CA HIS A 178 -6.17 -11.68 -10.22
C HIS A 178 -7.03 -12.82 -10.83
N GLY A 179 -6.58 -13.45 -11.94
CA GLY A 179 -7.31 -14.48 -12.67
C GLY A 179 -7.38 -15.84 -11.98
N SER A 180 -6.52 -16.12 -10.99
CA SER A 180 -6.57 -17.35 -10.19
C SER A 180 -7.62 -17.22 -9.08
N GLN A 181 -8.90 -17.34 -9.41
CA GLN A 181 -10.02 -17.21 -8.46
C GLN A 181 -9.99 -18.29 -7.36
N ARG A 182 -10.62 -18.02 -6.21
CA ARG A 182 -10.82 -19.02 -5.14
C ARG A 182 -11.50 -20.25 -5.73
N GLY A 183 -11.03 -21.44 -5.36
CA GLY A 183 -11.48 -22.73 -5.90
C GLY A 183 -10.78 -23.18 -7.19
N SER A 184 -9.91 -22.37 -7.79
CA SER A 184 -9.07 -22.81 -8.92
C SER A 184 -7.83 -23.57 -8.44
N ALA A 185 -7.27 -24.42 -9.31
CA ALA A 185 -6.02 -25.13 -9.02
C ALA A 185 -4.86 -24.17 -8.74
N GLY A 186 -4.74 -23.09 -9.53
CA GLY A 186 -3.71 -22.06 -9.32
C GLY A 186 -3.83 -21.32 -7.99
N TYR A 187 -5.06 -21.18 -7.45
CA TYR A 187 -5.26 -20.63 -6.11
C TYR A 187 -4.76 -21.59 -5.03
N VAL A 188 -5.07 -22.88 -5.16
CA VAL A 188 -4.60 -23.91 -4.23
C VAL A 188 -3.06 -23.97 -4.25
N GLU A 189 -2.44 -24.02 -5.43
CA GLU A 189 -0.98 -24.01 -5.60
C GLU A 189 -0.32 -22.79 -4.94
N ALA A 190 -0.86 -21.58 -5.18
CA ALA A 190 -0.35 -20.36 -4.57
C ALA A 190 -0.47 -20.38 -3.03
N ALA A 191 -1.54 -20.95 -2.49
CA ALA A 191 -1.70 -21.12 -1.04
C ALA A 191 -0.67 -22.12 -0.46
N HIS A 192 -0.47 -23.27 -1.09
CA HIS A 192 0.56 -24.22 -0.64
C HIS A 192 1.97 -23.62 -0.74
N LEU A 193 2.26 -22.86 -1.80
CA LEU A 193 3.52 -22.13 -1.93
C LEU A 193 3.70 -21.15 -0.76
N GLY A 194 2.69 -20.31 -0.48
CA GLY A 194 2.75 -19.36 0.64
C GLY A 194 2.97 -20.04 1.99
N ALA A 195 2.29 -21.16 2.23
CA ALA A 195 2.48 -21.96 3.43
C ALA A 195 3.90 -22.53 3.54
N ALA A 196 4.43 -23.06 2.44
CA ALA A 196 5.78 -23.62 2.39
C ALA A 196 6.84 -22.55 2.66
N LEU A 197 6.72 -21.38 2.04
CA LEU A 197 7.61 -20.24 2.29
C LEU A 197 7.69 -19.88 3.77
N VAL A 198 6.53 -19.78 4.44
CA VAL A 198 6.48 -19.46 5.88
C VAL A 198 7.07 -20.58 6.73
N ARG A 199 6.78 -21.85 6.42
CA ARG A 199 7.36 -22.99 7.17
C ARG A 199 8.87 -23.11 6.95
N SER A 200 9.40 -22.62 5.83
CA SER A 200 10.82 -22.53 5.52
C SER A 200 11.52 -21.29 6.12
N GLY A 201 10.81 -20.48 6.92
CA GLY A 201 11.37 -19.34 7.64
C GLY A 201 11.29 -17.99 6.91
N ALA A 202 10.66 -17.93 5.74
CA ALA A 202 10.40 -16.68 5.02
C ALA A 202 9.06 -16.04 5.44
N ARG A 203 8.76 -14.87 4.89
CA ARG A 203 7.43 -14.25 4.96
C ARG A 203 6.97 -13.88 3.55
N VAL A 204 5.66 -13.97 3.34
CA VAL A 204 5.05 -13.69 2.05
C VAL A 204 4.84 -12.19 1.89
N ALA A 205 5.25 -11.65 0.75
CA ALA A 205 4.92 -10.31 0.30
C ALA A 205 4.21 -10.39 -1.06
N THR A 206 3.08 -9.69 -1.22
CA THR A 206 2.35 -9.67 -2.50
C THR A 206 1.86 -8.28 -2.84
N GLY A 207 1.32 -8.12 -4.04
CA GLY A 207 0.61 -6.91 -4.44
C GLY A 207 -0.71 -6.63 -3.70
N GLY A 208 -1.10 -7.49 -2.74
CA GLY A 208 -2.20 -7.21 -1.82
C GLY A 208 -3.62 -7.37 -2.38
N GLY A 209 -3.78 -7.71 -3.67
CA GLY A 209 -5.09 -7.91 -4.29
C GLY A 209 -5.67 -9.34 -4.13
N PRO A 210 -6.76 -9.67 -4.84
CA PRO A 210 -7.36 -11.00 -4.88
C PRO A 210 -6.53 -12.00 -5.69
N GLY A 211 -7.00 -13.25 -5.74
CA GLY A 211 -6.44 -14.30 -6.59
C GLY A 211 -5.16 -14.92 -6.03
N ALA A 212 -4.12 -15.08 -6.85
CA ALA A 212 -2.85 -15.70 -6.40
C ALA A 212 -2.18 -14.92 -5.25
N MET A 213 -2.31 -13.59 -5.26
CA MET A 213 -1.81 -12.71 -4.19
C MET A 213 -2.52 -12.95 -2.85
N GLU A 214 -3.83 -13.17 -2.89
CA GLU A 214 -4.61 -13.55 -1.71
C GLU A 214 -4.22 -14.94 -1.24
N ALA A 215 -4.18 -15.91 -2.16
CA ALA A 215 -3.89 -17.31 -1.85
C ALA A 215 -2.55 -17.47 -1.15
N ALA A 216 -1.49 -16.83 -1.66
CA ALA A 216 -0.17 -16.89 -1.04
C ALA A 216 -0.17 -16.33 0.39
N ASN A 217 -0.85 -15.20 0.62
CA ASN A 217 -1.01 -14.66 1.98
C ASN A 217 -1.86 -15.57 2.87
N LEU A 218 -2.94 -16.16 2.35
CA LEU A 218 -3.78 -17.13 3.08
C LEU A 218 -2.94 -18.31 3.58
N GLY A 219 -2.22 -18.96 2.68
CA GLY A 219 -1.39 -20.11 3.03
C GLY A 219 -0.27 -19.73 4.00
N GLY A 220 0.39 -18.59 3.76
CA GLY A 220 1.41 -18.06 4.66
C GLY A 220 0.86 -17.78 6.06
N TYR A 221 -0.30 -17.12 6.16
CA TYR A 221 -0.97 -16.85 7.42
C TYR A 221 -1.31 -18.15 8.17
N LEU A 222 -2.02 -19.07 7.51
CA LEU A 222 -2.46 -20.34 8.11
C LEU A 222 -1.27 -21.21 8.54
N ALA A 223 -0.15 -21.19 7.83
CA ALA A 223 1.05 -21.91 8.23
C ALA A 223 1.63 -21.47 9.59
N GLY A 224 1.35 -20.24 10.03
CA GLY A 224 1.72 -19.76 11.36
C GLY A 224 0.72 -20.10 12.47
N VAL A 225 -0.48 -20.59 12.12
CA VAL A 225 -1.52 -20.92 13.10
C VAL A 225 -1.11 -22.19 13.87
N PRO A 226 -1.10 -22.17 15.21
CA PRO A 226 -0.72 -23.33 16.02
C PRO A 226 -1.55 -24.57 15.71
N GLY A 227 -0.88 -25.68 15.37
CA GLY A 227 -1.53 -26.95 15.09
C GLY A 227 -2.17 -27.07 13.71
N MET A 228 -2.01 -26.07 12.83
CA MET A 228 -2.54 -26.11 11.46
C MET A 228 -1.84 -27.16 10.60
N ASP A 229 -2.57 -28.25 10.32
CA ASP A 229 -2.17 -29.28 9.37
C ASP A 229 -2.64 -28.98 7.94
N GLU A 230 -2.18 -29.80 6.98
CA GLU A 230 -2.51 -29.63 5.57
C GLU A 230 -3.99 -29.88 5.26
N ALA A 231 -4.64 -30.82 5.96
CA ALA A 231 -6.04 -31.13 5.74
C ALA A 231 -6.97 -30.00 6.20
N GLN A 232 -6.66 -29.39 7.34
CA GLN A 232 -7.35 -28.21 7.87
C GLN A 232 -7.17 -27.00 6.94
N MET A 233 -5.93 -26.76 6.49
CA MET A 233 -5.65 -25.69 5.53
C MET A 233 -6.44 -25.87 4.23
N ASN A 234 -6.46 -27.09 3.68
CA ASN A 234 -7.22 -27.41 2.48
C ASN A 234 -8.73 -27.25 2.66
N ALA A 235 -9.26 -27.54 3.86
CA ALA A 235 -10.66 -27.31 4.17
C ALA A 235 -11.01 -25.81 4.15
N GLU A 236 -10.15 -24.95 4.71
CA GLU A 236 -10.35 -23.49 4.67
C GLU A 236 -10.24 -22.92 3.25
N ILE A 237 -9.26 -23.39 2.46
CA ILE A 237 -9.13 -23.04 1.04
C ILE A 237 -10.40 -23.43 0.27
N ALA A 238 -10.93 -24.63 0.51
CA ALA A 238 -12.14 -25.12 -0.13
C ALA A 238 -13.38 -24.31 0.30
N GLN A 239 -13.47 -23.89 1.57
CA GLN A 239 -14.59 -23.08 2.06
C GLN A 239 -14.65 -21.72 1.36
N LEU A 240 -13.51 -21.08 1.11
CA LEU A 240 -13.44 -19.78 0.43
C LEU A 240 -13.94 -19.85 -1.03
N ALA A 241 -13.92 -21.02 -1.66
CA ALA A 241 -14.42 -21.21 -3.02
C ALA A 241 -15.92 -20.89 -3.19
N ALA A 242 -16.68 -20.80 -2.09
CA ALA A 242 -18.08 -20.37 -2.10
C ALA A 242 -18.27 -18.94 -2.67
N VAL A 243 -17.25 -18.07 -2.52
CA VAL A 243 -17.23 -16.73 -3.12
C VAL A 243 -15.94 -16.59 -3.93
N PRO A 244 -15.93 -16.98 -5.23
CA PRO A 244 -14.72 -17.12 -6.05
C PRO A 244 -13.86 -15.85 -6.18
N GLY A 245 -14.47 -14.68 -6.10
CA GLY A 245 -13.78 -13.39 -6.23
C GLY A 245 -14.62 -12.23 -5.70
N PRO A 246 -14.06 -11.01 -5.72
CA PRO A 246 -14.69 -9.83 -5.12
C PRO A 246 -15.84 -9.26 -5.95
N VAL A 247 -15.95 -9.60 -7.23
CA VAL A 247 -17.05 -9.13 -8.07
C VAL A 247 -18.09 -10.26 -8.20
N PRO A 248 -19.39 -9.99 -7.99
CA PRO A 248 -20.02 -8.67 -7.82
C PRO A 248 -20.13 -8.15 -6.38
N ASP A 249 -19.82 -8.95 -5.35
CA ASP A 249 -20.00 -8.58 -3.94
C ASP A 249 -18.66 -8.65 -3.16
N PRO A 250 -17.92 -7.53 -3.10
CA PRO A 250 -16.65 -7.46 -2.36
C PRO A 250 -16.83 -7.70 -0.86
N GLY A 251 -18.01 -7.34 -0.33
CA GLY A 251 -18.33 -7.52 1.08
C GLY A 251 -18.47 -8.98 1.46
N ALA A 252 -19.18 -9.78 0.66
CA ALA A 252 -19.28 -11.22 0.88
C ALA A 252 -17.91 -11.91 0.75
N TRP A 253 -17.11 -11.49 -0.24
CA TRP A 253 -15.76 -12.00 -0.45
C TRP A 253 -14.84 -11.75 0.76
N ALA A 254 -14.87 -10.53 1.31
CA ALA A 254 -14.09 -10.15 2.48
C ALA A 254 -14.62 -10.80 3.77
N ARG A 255 -15.94 -10.86 3.98
CA ARG A 255 -16.57 -11.52 5.15
C ARG A 255 -16.14 -12.97 5.26
N GLY A 256 -16.19 -13.73 4.16
CA GLY A 256 -15.75 -15.13 4.14
C GLY A 256 -14.28 -15.30 4.56
N ALA A 257 -13.41 -14.35 4.21
CA ALA A 257 -12.01 -14.38 4.64
C ALA A 257 -11.82 -13.97 6.10
N PHE A 258 -12.57 -12.99 6.60
CA PHE A 258 -12.57 -12.64 8.03
C PHE A 258 -13.10 -13.78 8.91
N GLU A 259 -14.04 -14.59 8.42
CA GLU A 259 -14.48 -15.80 9.13
C GLU A 259 -13.35 -16.83 9.31
N VAL A 260 -12.48 -17.00 8.31
CA VAL A 260 -11.27 -17.84 8.42
C VAL A 260 -10.35 -17.29 9.52
N LEU A 261 -10.08 -15.98 9.50
CA LEU A 261 -9.24 -15.32 10.51
C LEU A 261 -9.83 -15.45 11.93
N ALA A 262 -11.16 -15.39 12.06
CA ALA A 262 -11.86 -15.54 13.33
C ALA A 262 -11.77 -16.97 13.88
N ARG A 263 -11.82 -17.98 13.00
CA ARG A 263 -11.61 -19.40 13.39
C ARG A 263 -10.16 -19.69 13.76
N HIS A 264 -9.20 -19.02 13.09
CA HIS A 264 -7.77 -19.31 13.18
C HIS A 264 -6.94 -18.09 13.55
N PRO A 265 -7.09 -17.54 14.77
CA PRO A 265 -6.30 -16.40 15.20
C PRO A 265 -4.82 -16.75 15.37
N GLY A 266 -3.95 -15.76 15.25
CA GLY A 266 -2.51 -15.93 15.53
C GLY A 266 -1.71 -16.57 14.40
N GLY A 267 -2.15 -16.41 13.15
CA GLY A 267 -1.35 -16.77 11.97
C GLY A 267 -0.06 -15.95 11.82
N ALA A 268 0.78 -16.35 10.87
CA ALA A 268 2.05 -15.67 10.60
C ALA A 268 1.83 -14.29 9.97
N GLU A 269 2.81 -13.42 10.16
CA GLU A 269 2.82 -12.10 9.54
C GLU A 269 2.98 -12.21 8.01
N GLY A 270 2.45 -11.23 7.30
CA GLY A 270 2.58 -11.11 5.84
C GLY A 270 2.43 -9.67 5.40
N LEU A 271 2.89 -9.38 4.18
CA LEU A 271 2.85 -8.05 3.59
C LEU A 271 1.98 -8.04 2.32
N GLY A 272 1.05 -7.09 2.26
CA GLY A 272 0.33 -6.75 1.04
C GLY A 272 0.62 -5.31 0.65
N ILE A 273 0.83 -5.05 -0.64
CA ILE A 273 1.06 -3.70 -1.18
C ILE A 273 -0.05 -3.33 -2.18
N PRO A 274 -1.30 -3.16 -1.73
CA PRO A 274 -2.43 -2.84 -2.61
C PRO A 274 -2.40 -1.38 -3.08
N THR A 275 -3.34 -1.02 -3.96
CA THR A 275 -3.52 0.37 -4.41
C THR A 275 -5.00 0.74 -4.51
N TRP A 276 -5.31 2.04 -4.37
CA TRP A 276 -6.62 2.57 -4.75
C TRP A 276 -6.73 2.88 -6.25
N PHE A 277 -5.64 2.76 -7.02
CA PHE A 277 -5.66 3.00 -8.47
C PHE A 277 -6.60 2.02 -9.20
N TYR A 278 -6.49 0.74 -8.87
CA TYR A 278 -7.33 -0.34 -9.40
C TYR A 278 -8.50 -0.67 -8.47
N GLY A 279 -9.20 0.30 -7.87
CA GLY A 279 -10.13 0.05 -6.75
C GLY A 279 -11.35 -0.88 -6.99
N HIS A 280 -11.39 -1.62 -8.10
CA HIS A 280 -12.15 -2.87 -8.23
C HIS A 280 -11.43 -4.09 -7.61
N GLU A 281 -10.17 -3.96 -7.19
CA GLU A 281 -9.38 -4.97 -6.48
C GLU A 281 -9.27 -4.61 -4.98
N PRO A 282 -10.22 -5.06 -4.14
CA PRO A 282 -10.15 -4.86 -2.70
C PRO A 282 -8.91 -5.57 -2.10
N PRO A 283 -8.30 -5.02 -1.03
CA PRO A 283 -7.16 -5.66 -0.36
C PRO A 283 -7.52 -7.04 0.20
N ASN A 284 -6.67 -8.04 0.00
CA ASN A 284 -6.84 -9.30 0.72
C ASN A 284 -6.55 -9.11 2.22
N VAL A 285 -7.25 -9.88 3.05
CA VAL A 285 -7.24 -9.71 4.51
C VAL A 285 -6.24 -10.61 5.23
N PHE A 286 -5.58 -11.51 4.51
CA PHE A 286 -4.62 -12.46 5.08
C PHE A 286 -3.22 -11.85 5.25
N ALA A 287 -2.90 -10.80 4.50
CA ALA A 287 -1.73 -9.96 4.78
C ALA A 287 -1.96 -9.15 6.07
N THR A 288 -1.13 -9.39 7.09
CA THR A 288 -1.28 -8.72 8.39
C THR A 288 -0.85 -7.25 8.35
N HIS A 289 0.00 -6.87 7.39
CA HIS A 289 0.48 -5.51 7.16
C HIS A 289 0.18 -5.08 5.73
N LEU A 290 -0.45 -3.91 5.57
CA LEU A 290 -0.86 -3.38 4.27
C LEU A 290 -0.22 -2.01 3.99
N ALA A 291 0.65 -1.97 2.99
CA ALA A 291 1.21 -0.74 2.42
C ALA A 291 0.36 -0.32 1.21
N LYS A 292 -0.82 0.27 1.47
CA LYS A 292 -1.74 0.70 0.41
C LYS A 292 -1.34 2.06 -0.13
N TYR A 293 -1.19 2.20 -1.44
CA TYR A 293 -0.77 3.46 -2.09
C TYR A 293 -1.87 4.06 -2.99
N PHE A 294 -1.88 5.38 -3.14
CA PHE A 294 -2.60 6.03 -4.23
C PHE A 294 -1.87 5.88 -5.56
N SER A 295 -0.55 6.02 -5.56
CA SER A 295 0.30 5.88 -6.75
C SER A 295 0.57 4.42 -7.11
N ASN A 296 0.05 3.99 -8.26
CA ASN A 296 0.33 2.65 -8.78
C ASN A 296 1.81 2.45 -9.14
N ALA A 297 2.45 3.48 -9.72
CA ALA A 297 3.86 3.38 -10.12
C ALA A 297 4.79 3.18 -8.91
N GLN A 298 4.51 3.86 -7.79
CA GLN A 298 5.26 3.61 -6.55
C GLN A 298 4.98 2.21 -6.01
N ARG A 299 3.71 1.80 -5.97
CA ARG A 299 3.30 0.47 -5.52
C ARG A 299 4.02 -0.65 -6.27
N GLU A 300 4.09 -0.58 -7.61
CA GLU A 300 4.73 -1.59 -8.46
C GLU A 300 6.23 -1.70 -8.19
N SER A 301 6.93 -0.57 -8.07
CA SER A 301 8.37 -0.56 -7.78
C SER A 301 8.70 -1.06 -6.36
N VAL A 302 7.91 -0.65 -5.36
CA VAL A 302 8.22 -0.93 -3.96
C VAL A 302 8.15 -2.42 -3.63
N LEU A 303 7.24 -3.17 -4.25
CA LEU A 303 7.15 -4.63 -4.03
C LEU A 303 8.47 -5.32 -4.36
N LEU A 304 9.09 -4.98 -5.50
CA LEU A 304 10.35 -5.54 -5.96
C LEU A 304 11.50 -5.24 -5.00
N VAL A 305 11.53 -4.02 -4.46
CA VAL A 305 12.60 -3.55 -3.59
C VAL A 305 12.59 -4.26 -2.23
N VAL A 306 11.41 -4.59 -1.71
CA VAL A 306 11.28 -5.20 -0.38
C VAL A 306 11.44 -6.73 -0.41
N THR A 307 11.34 -7.38 -1.57
CA THR A 307 11.40 -8.84 -1.72
C THR A 307 12.83 -9.36 -1.85
N GLY A 308 13.70 -8.98 -0.90
CA GLY A 308 15.12 -9.37 -0.90
C GLY A 308 15.38 -10.88 -0.71
N GLY A 309 14.37 -11.67 -0.32
CA GLY A 309 14.43 -13.13 -0.27
C GLY A 309 14.22 -13.80 -1.64
N GLY A 310 13.85 -13.02 -2.66
CA GLY A 310 13.54 -13.50 -4.01
C GLY A 310 12.05 -13.41 -4.31
N THR A 311 11.71 -13.83 -5.53
CA THR A 311 10.37 -13.63 -6.09
C THR A 311 9.91 -14.90 -6.79
N VAL A 312 8.65 -15.28 -6.60
CA VAL A 312 7.97 -16.33 -7.36
C VAL A 312 6.87 -15.70 -8.19
N VAL A 313 6.95 -15.90 -9.50
CA VAL A 313 6.02 -15.33 -10.47
C VAL A 313 5.13 -16.42 -11.04
N MET A 314 3.88 -16.41 -10.60
CA MET A 314 2.81 -17.29 -11.08
C MET A 314 2.30 -16.83 -12.45
N PRO A 315 1.65 -17.71 -13.24
CA PRO A 315 1.03 -17.33 -14.51
C PRO A 315 0.12 -16.08 -14.37
N GLY A 316 0.36 -15.08 -15.22
CA GLY A 316 -0.31 -13.78 -15.13
C GLY A 316 -0.27 -13.00 -16.44
N ALA A 317 -1.04 -11.91 -16.53
CA ALA A 317 -1.21 -11.15 -17.76
C ALA A 317 -0.17 -10.02 -17.89
N ALA A 318 -0.51 -8.95 -18.62
CA ALA A 318 0.40 -7.84 -18.94
C ALA A 318 1.09 -7.22 -17.71
N GLY A 319 0.36 -7.01 -16.60
CA GLY A 319 0.95 -6.47 -15.36
C GLY A 319 2.04 -7.37 -14.78
N THR A 320 1.79 -8.67 -14.68
CA THR A 320 2.79 -9.66 -14.22
C THR A 320 4.01 -9.73 -15.14
N VAL A 321 3.81 -9.61 -16.45
CA VAL A 321 4.93 -9.54 -17.41
C VAL A 321 5.75 -8.26 -17.23
N GLN A 322 5.10 -7.13 -16.97
CA GLN A 322 5.78 -5.87 -16.67
C GLN A 322 6.65 -6.00 -15.41
N GLU A 323 6.11 -6.58 -14.32
CA GLU A 323 6.83 -6.80 -13.06
C GLU A 323 8.10 -7.65 -13.28
N ILE A 324 8.01 -8.74 -14.05
CA ILE A 324 9.17 -9.59 -14.40
C ILE A 324 10.30 -8.78 -15.05
N PHE A 325 9.97 -7.95 -16.05
CA PHE A 325 10.99 -7.20 -16.77
C PHE A 325 11.53 -5.99 -15.98
N GLN A 326 10.73 -5.45 -15.07
CA GLN A 326 11.20 -4.44 -14.13
C GLN A 326 12.22 -5.04 -13.15
N GLU A 327 11.92 -6.19 -12.55
CA GLU A 327 12.84 -6.90 -11.66
C GLU A 327 14.12 -7.34 -12.39
N ALA A 328 13.98 -7.87 -13.62
CA ALA A 328 15.13 -8.26 -14.43
C ALA A 328 16.03 -7.07 -14.78
N CYS A 329 15.45 -5.90 -15.03
CA CYS A 329 16.21 -4.68 -15.29
C CYS A 329 17.03 -4.27 -14.04
N GLU A 330 16.41 -4.26 -12.86
CA GLU A 330 17.11 -3.95 -11.61
C GLU A 330 18.22 -4.97 -11.32
N GLY A 331 17.95 -6.26 -11.49
CA GLY A 331 18.94 -7.32 -11.29
C GLY A 331 20.10 -7.27 -12.29
N TYR A 332 19.87 -6.85 -13.54
CA TYR A 332 20.90 -6.73 -14.57
C TYR A 332 21.94 -5.65 -14.24
N TYR A 333 21.51 -4.53 -13.66
CA TYR A 333 22.38 -3.41 -13.29
C TYR A 333 22.80 -3.42 -11.80
N GLY A 334 22.26 -4.35 -11.01
CA GLY A 334 22.48 -4.43 -9.57
C GLY A 334 23.87 -4.93 -9.17
N ALA A 335 24.18 -4.86 -7.88
CA ALA A 335 25.37 -5.52 -7.33
C ALA A 335 25.10 -7.03 -7.16
N PRO A 336 26.02 -7.95 -7.56
CA PRO A 336 25.79 -9.40 -7.49
C PRO A 336 25.29 -9.93 -6.14
N GLU A 337 25.78 -9.37 -5.04
CA GLU A 337 25.39 -9.74 -3.67
C GLU A 337 23.99 -9.25 -3.25
N LYS A 338 23.37 -8.37 -4.06
CA LYS A 338 22.02 -7.84 -3.85
C LYS A 338 20.98 -8.45 -4.79
N VAL A 339 21.39 -9.21 -5.81
CA VAL A 339 20.46 -9.85 -6.74
C VAL A 339 19.85 -11.09 -6.11
N ALA A 340 18.56 -10.99 -5.80
CA ALA A 340 17.75 -12.08 -5.28
C ALA A 340 17.29 -13.04 -6.41
N PRO A 341 16.95 -14.31 -6.10
CA PRO A 341 16.45 -15.24 -7.11
C PRO A 341 15.06 -14.86 -7.64
N MET A 342 14.85 -14.97 -8.95
CA MET A 342 13.57 -14.83 -9.62
C MET A 342 13.10 -16.20 -10.12
N VAL A 343 11.94 -16.66 -9.67
CA VAL A 343 11.42 -17.99 -9.94
C VAL A 343 10.15 -17.89 -10.77
N LEU A 344 10.18 -18.36 -12.01
CA LEU A 344 9.02 -18.43 -12.88
C LEU A 344 8.30 -19.76 -12.70
N TRP A 345 7.04 -19.72 -12.28
CA TRP A 345 6.22 -20.92 -12.03
C TRP A 345 5.39 -21.31 -13.27
N GLY A 346 5.53 -22.57 -13.70
CA GLY A 346 4.79 -23.14 -14.81
C GLY A 346 5.58 -23.12 -16.12
N THR A 347 6.33 -24.18 -16.38
CA THR A 347 7.24 -24.33 -17.52
C THR A 347 6.56 -24.05 -18.86
N GLU A 348 5.38 -24.64 -19.09
CA GLU A 348 4.66 -24.46 -20.36
C GLU A 348 4.27 -22.99 -20.59
N TYR A 349 3.86 -22.29 -19.52
CA TYR A 349 3.40 -20.92 -19.60
C TYR A 349 4.53 -19.99 -20.07
N TRP A 350 5.68 -20.06 -19.39
CA TRP A 350 6.80 -19.14 -19.60
C TRP A 350 7.74 -19.52 -20.75
N THR A 351 7.55 -20.68 -21.37
CA THR A 351 8.33 -21.11 -22.55
C THR A 351 7.53 -21.15 -23.84
N LYS A 352 6.20 -21.32 -23.79
CA LYS A 352 5.36 -21.44 -24.99
C LYS A 352 4.30 -20.35 -25.09
N LYS A 353 3.53 -20.11 -24.03
CA LYS A 353 2.38 -19.19 -24.09
C LYS A 353 2.82 -17.72 -24.06
N LEU A 354 3.64 -17.36 -23.08
CA LEU A 354 4.31 -16.07 -22.97
C LEU A 354 5.80 -16.36 -22.75
N PRO A 355 6.60 -16.51 -23.83
CA PRO A 355 7.98 -16.99 -23.77
C PRO A 355 8.96 -15.95 -23.19
N ALA A 356 8.68 -15.44 -22.01
CA ALA A 356 9.54 -14.50 -21.29
C ALA A 356 10.82 -15.20 -20.82
N TRP A 357 10.74 -16.49 -20.48
CA TRP A 357 11.87 -17.20 -19.88
C TRP A 357 13.12 -17.27 -20.78
N PRO A 358 13.02 -17.71 -22.05
CA PRO A 358 14.17 -17.69 -22.96
C PRO A 358 14.79 -16.31 -23.15
N LEU A 359 13.97 -15.24 -23.15
CA LEU A 359 14.45 -13.87 -23.29
C LEU A 359 15.23 -13.42 -22.04
N LEU A 360 14.71 -13.72 -20.84
CA LEU A 360 15.40 -13.41 -19.59
C LEU A 360 16.75 -14.14 -19.47
N LEU A 361 16.80 -15.42 -19.85
CA LEU A 361 18.06 -16.17 -19.93
C LEU A 361 19.07 -15.56 -20.89
N ALA A 362 18.60 -15.04 -22.03
CA ALA A 362 19.47 -14.39 -22.99
C ALA A 362 19.98 -13.04 -22.46
N LEU A 363 19.10 -12.27 -21.82
CA LEU A 363 19.41 -10.98 -21.20
C LEU A 363 20.36 -11.12 -20.01
N SER A 364 20.23 -12.17 -19.19
CA SER A 364 21.01 -12.31 -17.96
C SER A 364 22.50 -12.60 -18.18
N LYS A 365 22.92 -13.06 -19.37
CA LYS A 365 24.30 -13.51 -19.63
C LYS A 365 25.33 -12.41 -19.40
N GLY A 366 26.40 -12.73 -18.66
CA GLY A 366 27.47 -11.80 -18.32
C GLY A 366 27.06 -10.70 -17.35
N SER A 367 25.88 -10.82 -16.73
CA SER A 367 25.35 -9.85 -15.76
C SER A 367 25.23 -10.48 -14.37
N PRO A 368 25.07 -9.67 -13.32
CA PRO A 368 24.72 -10.13 -11.96
C PRO A 368 23.45 -10.99 -11.88
N LEU A 369 22.55 -10.92 -12.86
CA LEU A 369 21.34 -11.73 -12.97
C LEU A 369 21.63 -13.16 -13.49
N GLU A 370 22.83 -13.45 -14.00
CA GLU A 370 23.16 -14.77 -14.54
C GLU A 370 23.06 -15.85 -13.45
N GLY A 371 22.28 -16.90 -13.74
CA GLY A 371 22.04 -18.00 -12.81
C GLY A 371 21.08 -17.67 -11.65
N LYS A 372 20.45 -16.49 -11.66
CA LYS A 372 19.46 -16.06 -10.64
C LYS A 372 18.01 -16.21 -11.08
N VAL A 373 17.78 -16.51 -12.35
CA VAL A 373 16.43 -16.74 -12.85
C VAL A 373 16.21 -18.24 -13.02
N HIS A 374 15.07 -18.72 -12.55
CA HIS A 374 14.75 -20.15 -12.46
C HIS A 374 13.37 -20.41 -13.07
N LEU A 375 13.18 -21.63 -13.58
CA LEU A 375 11.89 -22.12 -14.06
C LEU A 375 11.54 -23.39 -13.30
N VAL A 376 10.35 -23.43 -12.72
CA VAL A 376 9.92 -24.51 -11.81
C VAL A 376 8.47 -24.91 -12.07
N ASP A 377 8.12 -26.12 -11.65
CA ASP A 377 6.74 -26.66 -11.71
C ASP A 377 6.26 -27.21 -10.37
N SER A 378 7.00 -26.99 -9.28
CA SER A 378 6.65 -27.50 -7.95
C SER A 378 7.20 -26.67 -6.80
N VAL A 379 6.57 -26.79 -5.63
CA VAL A 379 6.97 -26.10 -4.40
C VAL A 379 8.41 -26.45 -4.00
N PRO A 380 8.85 -27.73 -3.95
CA PRO A 380 10.23 -28.06 -3.58
C PRO A 380 11.27 -27.41 -4.50
N GLN A 381 11.01 -27.38 -5.81
CA GLN A 381 11.88 -26.71 -6.77
C GLN A 381 11.94 -25.19 -6.54
N ALA A 382 10.80 -24.56 -6.23
CA ALA A 382 10.74 -23.14 -5.91
C ALA A 382 11.56 -22.81 -4.64
N LEU A 383 11.40 -23.60 -3.57
CA LEU A 383 12.17 -23.43 -2.33
C LEU A 383 13.67 -23.60 -2.57
N ALA A 384 14.07 -24.62 -3.33
CA ALA A 384 15.47 -24.86 -3.68
C ALA A 384 16.07 -23.69 -4.48
N ALA A 385 15.32 -23.14 -5.45
CA ALA A 385 15.76 -21.97 -6.22
C ALA A 385 15.91 -20.70 -5.36
N LEU A 386 15.07 -20.54 -4.35
CA LEU A 386 15.14 -19.45 -3.37
C LEU A 386 16.22 -19.67 -2.30
N GLY A 387 16.89 -20.83 -2.27
CA GLY A 387 17.85 -21.18 -1.22
C GLY A 387 17.20 -21.45 0.15
N LEU A 388 15.91 -21.81 0.16
CA LEU A 388 15.13 -22.14 1.35
C LEU A 388 15.07 -23.66 1.54
N THR A 389 15.14 -24.12 2.78
CA THR A 389 15.05 -25.56 3.11
C THR A 389 13.60 -26.02 3.16
N ASP A 390 13.29 -27.18 2.56
CA ASP A 390 11.98 -27.81 2.70
C ASP A 390 11.83 -28.45 4.10
N PRO A 391 10.91 -27.96 4.95
CA PRO A 391 10.69 -28.51 6.28
C PRO A 391 10.10 -29.94 6.27
N GLN A 392 9.57 -30.44 5.15
CA GLN A 392 9.10 -31.82 5.01
C GLN A 392 10.19 -32.80 4.56
N GLY A 393 11.42 -32.33 4.29
CA GLY A 393 12.58 -33.20 4.14
C GLY A 393 12.57 -34.09 2.90
N VAL A 394 11.94 -33.67 1.80
CA VAL A 394 12.21 -34.29 0.49
C VAL A 394 13.39 -33.53 -0.12
N ASN A 395 14.60 -34.01 0.12
CA ASN A 395 15.73 -33.65 -0.74
C ASN A 395 15.32 -33.94 -2.18
N ALA A 396 15.29 -32.89 -3.02
CA ALA A 396 15.03 -33.00 -4.45
C ALA A 396 16.06 -33.89 -5.16
#